data_AF-A0A8J5VDY7-F1
#
_entry.id   AF-A0A8J5VDY7-F1
#
_cell.length_a   1.000
_cell.length_b   1.000
_cell.length_c   1.000
_cell.angle_alpha   90.00
_cell.angle_beta   90.00
_cell.angle_gamma   90.00
#
_symmetry.space_group_name_H-M   'P 1'
#
loop_
_entity.id
_entity.type
_entity.pdbx_description
1 polymer ?
#
loop_
_entity_poly.entity_id
_entity_poly.type
_entity_poly.pdbx_seq_one_letter_code
_entity_poly.pdbx_strand_id
1 'polypeptide(L)' 'MVEEVVSPCNKSKHDITGRVLLRINENILLRLGIDNEEHRMDICREIMKLHLKTDILEIRDIERRNNYD' A
#
# COMPACT_ATOMS: atom_id res chain seq x y z
N MET A 1 -27.76 -21.02 -26.04
CA MET A 1 -26.83 -21.20 -24.91
C MET A 1 -25.58 -20.41 -25.26
N VAL A 2 -25.50 -19.18 -24.75
CA VAL A 2 -24.31 -18.34 -24.90
C VAL A 2 -23.49 -18.51 -23.62
N GLU A 3 -22.31 -19.11 -23.73
CA GLU A 3 -21.37 -19.15 -22.62
C GLU A 3 -20.77 -17.75 -22.47
N GLU A 4 -21.09 -17.08 -21.36
CA GLU A 4 -20.37 -15.88 -20.95
C GLU A 4 -18.91 -16.25 -20.72
N VAL A 5 -18.05 -15.77 -21.62
CA VAL A 5 -16.61 -15.78 -21.43
C VAL A 5 -16.31 -14.82 -20.29
N VAL A 6 -16.26 -15.34 -19.06
CA VAL A 6 -15.77 -14.60 -17.89
C VAL A 6 -14.30 -14.29 -18.17
N SER A 7 -14.07 -13.07 -18.66
CA SER A 7 -12.74 -12.52 -18.80
C SER A 7 -12.17 -12.37 -17.39
N PRO A 8 -11.03 -13.01 -17.05
CA PRO A 8 -10.42 -12.83 -15.75
C PRO A 8 -10.11 -11.35 -15.61
N CYS A 9 -10.72 -10.73 -14.59
CA CYS A 9 -10.57 -9.32 -14.25
C CYS A 9 -9.15 -8.83 -14.55
N ASN A 10 -9.05 -7.86 -15.45
CA ASN A 10 -7.83 -7.09 -15.69
C ASN A 10 -7.44 -6.44 -14.36
N LYS A 11 -6.66 -7.14 -13.54
CA LYS A 11 -5.99 -6.51 -12.41
C LYS A 11 -5.14 -5.43 -13.02
N SER A 12 -5.55 -4.19 -12.75
CA SER A 12 -4.85 -2.97 -13.12
C SER A 12 -3.36 -3.19 -12.97
N LYS A 13 -2.58 -2.83 -13.99
CA LYS A 13 -1.13 -3.08 -14.10
C LYS A 13 -0.30 -2.61 -12.88
N HIS A 14 -0.92 -1.85 -11.98
CA HIS A 14 -0.39 -1.46 -10.68
C HIS A 14 -1.46 -1.69 -9.59
N ASP A 15 -1.67 -2.95 -9.20
CA ASP A 15 -2.57 -3.31 -8.10
C ASP A 15 -1.86 -2.96 -6.77
N ILE A 16 -1.82 -1.66 -6.44
CA ILE A 16 -1.18 -1.13 -5.23
C ILE A 16 -2.07 -1.53 -4.03
N THR A 17 -1.81 -2.72 -3.48
CA THR A 17 -2.44 -3.19 -2.25
C THR A 17 -1.69 -2.65 -1.02
N GLY A 18 -2.31 -2.72 0.17
CA GLY A 18 -1.67 -2.27 1.42
C GLY A 18 -0.28 -2.87 1.68
N ARG A 19 -0.07 -4.13 1.26
CA ARG A 19 1.25 -4.81 1.34
C ARG A 19 2.29 -4.25 0.35
N VAL A 20 1.84 -3.69 -0.77
CA VAL A 20 2.72 -3.03 -1.75
C VAL A 20 3.18 -1.68 -1.19
N LEU A 21 2.28 -0.92 -0.56
CA LEU A 21 2.60 0.38 0.06
C LEU A 21 3.73 0.27 1.10
N LEU A 22 3.71 -0.80 1.93
CA LEU A 22 4.77 -1.10 2.91
C LEU A 22 6.18 -1.20 2.31
N ARG A 23 6.29 -1.46 1.01
CA ARG A 23 7.56 -1.68 0.32
C ARG A 23 7.94 -0.54 -0.61
N ILE A 24 7.07 0.45 -0.82
CA ILE A 24 7.36 1.58 -1.71
C ILE A 24 8.48 2.44 -1.11
N ASN A 25 9.49 2.71 -1.93
CA ASN A 25 10.59 3.63 -1.63
C ASN A 25 10.87 4.50 -2.86
N GLU A 26 11.77 5.47 -2.73
CA GLU A 26 12.11 6.41 -3.81
C GLU A 26 12.55 5.70 -5.11
N ASN A 27 13.27 4.58 -5.00
CA ASN A 27 13.70 3.79 -6.15
C ASN A 27 12.51 3.17 -6.91
N ILE A 28 11.47 2.74 -6.20
CA ILE A 28 10.24 2.26 -6.84
C ILE A 28 9.49 3.42 -7.50
N LEU A 29 9.43 4.59 -6.85
CA LEU A 29 8.79 5.78 -7.43
C LEU A 29 9.49 6.24 -8.72
N LEU A 30 10.83 6.20 -8.74
CA LEU A 30 11.62 6.44 -9.96
C LEU A 30 11.27 5.44 -11.07
N ARG A 31 11.20 4.15 -10.75
CA ARG A 31 10.83 3.11 -11.72
C ARG A 31 9.38 3.21 -12.21
N LEU A 32 8.52 3.91 -11.48
CA LEU A 32 7.16 4.26 -11.87
C LEU A 32 7.08 5.54 -12.72
N GLY A 33 8.23 6.21 -12.98
CA GLY A 33 8.31 7.42 -13.79
C GLY A 33 8.10 8.72 -13.01
N ILE A 34 8.24 8.69 -11.68
CA ILE A 34 8.13 9.89 -10.83
C ILE A 34 9.53 10.50 -10.68
N ASP A 35 9.92 11.28 -11.68
CA ASP A 35 11.28 11.80 -11.81
C ASP A 35 11.51 13.12 -11.04
N ASN A 36 10.45 13.83 -10.69
CA ASN A 36 10.52 15.02 -9.84
C ASN A 36 10.81 14.60 -8.38
N GLU A 37 11.89 15.13 -7.81
CA GLU A 37 12.34 14.81 -6.45
C GLU A 37 11.36 15.25 -5.36
N GLU A 38 10.83 16.48 -5.46
CA GLU A 38 9.84 17.01 -4.52
C GLU A 38 8.59 16.13 -4.48
N HIS A 39 8.10 15.72 -5.66
CA HIS A 39 6.96 14.80 -5.74
C HIS A 39 7.26 13.44 -5.11
N ARG A 40 8.47 12.88 -5.33
CA ARG A 40 8.86 11.62 -4.68
C ARG A 40 8.92 11.76 -3.17
N MET A 41 9.50 12.85 -2.68
CA MET A 41 9.61 13.12 -1.25
C MET A 41 8.24 13.26 -0.59
N ASP A 42 7.31 13.98 -1.23
CA ASP A 42 5.95 14.14 -0.73
C ASP A 42 5.21 12.81 -0.69
N ILE A 43 5.30 12.00 -1.74
CA ILE A 43 4.70 10.67 -1.77
C ILE A 43 5.30 9.76 -0.69
N CYS A 44 6.63 9.73 -0.56
CA CYS A 44 7.30 8.98 0.50
C CYS A 44 6.84 9.42 1.90
N ARG A 45 6.67 10.73 2.11
CA ARG A 45 6.17 11.27 3.38
C ARG A 45 4.73 10.84 3.66
N GLU A 46 3.84 10.86 2.67
CA GLU A 46 2.47 10.37 2.84
C GLU A 46 2.41 8.87 3.15
N ILE A 47 3.21 8.07 2.45
CA ILE A 47 3.31 6.62 2.70
C ILE A 47 3.81 6.35 4.12
N MET A 48 4.84 7.08 4.57
CA MET A 48 5.36 6.95 5.94
C MET A 48 4.30 7.31 7.00
N LYS A 49 3.47 8.33 6.75
CA LYS A 49 2.34 8.66 7.65
C LYS A 49 1.34 7.51 7.76
N LEU A 50 1.05 6.82 6.65
CA LEU A 50 0.16 5.66 6.65
C LEU A 50 0.75 4.47 7.42
N HIS A 51 2.06 4.24 7.31
CA HIS A 51 2.75 3.19 8.07
C HIS A 51 2.66 3.46 9.57
N LEU A 52 3.05 4.65 10.01
CA LEU A 52 2.98 5.04 11.42
C LEU A 52 1.57 4.90 12.00
N LYS A 53 0.55 5.32 11.24
CA LYS A 53 -0.85 5.16 11.66
C LYS A 53 -1.24 3.68 11.81
N THR A 54 -0.80 2.84 10.88
CA THR A 54 -1.10 1.40 10.89
C THR A 54 -0.41 0.71 12.06
N ASP A 55 0.88 0.98 12.26
CA ASP A 55 1.68 0.40 13.35
C ASP A 55 1.09 0.77 14.72
N ILE A 56 0.69 2.03 14.92
CA ILE A 56 0.03 2.47 16.16
C ILE A 56 -1.28 1.72 16.41
N LEU A 57 -2.09 1.52 15.36
CA LEU A 57 -3.36 0.80 15.48
C LEU A 57 -3.13 -0.68 15.78
N GLU A 58 -2.14 -1.30 15.15
CA GLU A 58 -1.78 -2.70 15.36
C GLU A 58 -1.24 -2.93 16.79
N ILE A 59 -0.33 -2.09 17.26
CA ILE A 59 0.18 -2.15 18.65
C ILE A 59 -0.97 -2.04 19.65
N ARG A 60 -1.88 -1.06 19.47
CA ARG A 60 -3.06 -0.91 20.35
C ARG A 60 -4.01 -2.11 20.29
N ASP A 61 -4.08 -2.78 19.13
CA ASP A 61 -4.92 -3.97 18.98
C ASP A 61 -4.30 -5.18 19.69
N ILE A 62 -2.98 -5.34 19.60
CA ILE A 62 -2.22 -6.34 20.33
C ILE A 62 -2.36 -6.13 21.84
N GLU A 63 -2.16 -4.90 22.32
CA GLU A 63 -2.34 -4.56 23.74
C GLU A 63 -3.77 -4.82 24.23
N ARG A 64 -4.78 -4.52 23.41
CA ARG A 64 -6.17 -4.85 23.75
C ARG A 64 -6.36 -6.36 23.88
N ARG A 65 -5.89 -7.16 22.92
CA ARG A 65 -6.01 -8.63 22.96
C ARG A 65 -5.32 -9.22 24.18
N ASN A 66 -4.11 -8.75 24.51
CA ASN A 66 -3.35 -9.22 25.67
C ASN A 66 -3.98 -8.85 27.03
N ASN A 67 -4.85 -7.84 27.09
CA ASN A 67 -5.55 -7.44 28.33
C ASN A 67 -6.87 -8.20 28.57
N TYR A 68 -7.31 -9.04 27.63
CA TYR A 68 -8.49 -9.91 27.79
C TYR A 68 -8.12 -11.39 28.07
N ASP A 69 -6.83 -11.70 28.23
CA ASP A 69 -6.31 -13.00 28.70
C ASP A 69 -6.06 -12.99 30.21
#